data_AF-M6WGV6-F1
#
_entry.id   AF-M6WGV6-F1
#
_cell.length_a   1.000
_cell.length_b   1.000
_cell.length_c   1.000
_cell.angle_alpha   90.00
_cell.angle_beta   90.00
_cell.angle_gamma   90.00
#
_symmetry.space_group_name_H-M   'P 1'
#
loop_
_entity.id
_entity.type
_entity.pdbx_description
1 polymer ?
#
loop_
_entity_poly.entity_id
_entity_poly.type
_entity_poly.pdbx_seq_one_letter_code
_entity_poly.pdbx_strand_id
1 'polypeptide(L)'
;MSDSNSIDLNRSLVVLYGDKILLLEQLITNQKRQMEIFGFGDGEGAAKIEDSNEKIIDQLCSVDLKIEKMAEGVPQTLELIELTEILFQKMEESRFLHSQVEERMKKILKEYQKELNRVQVQIQLKRHFRRDYWKTGTC
;
A
#
# COMPACT_ATOMS: atom_id res chain seq x y z
N MET A 1 -27.62 -12.01 -34.47
CA MET A 1 -26.14 -12.08 -34.33
C MET A 1 -25.59 -11.15 -33.24
N SER A 2 -26.43 -10.37 -32.56
CA SER A 2 -26.07 -9.46 -31.46
C SER A 2 -25.93 -10.14 -30.09
N ASP A 3 -26.70 -11.20 -29.84
CA ASP A 3 -26.76 -11.83 -28.50
C ASP A 3 -25.51 -12.64 -28.14
N SER A 4 -24.81 -13.22 -29.12
CA SER A 4 -23.58 -13.97 -28.87
C SER A 4 -22.42 -13.08 -28.41
N ASN A 5 -22.33 -11.86 -28.96
CA ASN A 5 -21.30 -10.90 -28.57
C ASN A 5 -21.56 -10.31 -27.17
N SER A 6 -22.82 -10.09 -26.79
CA SER A 6 -23.14 -9.55 -25.45
C SER A 6 -22.90 -10.58 -24.34
N ILE A 7 -23.14 -11.88 -24.61
CA ILE A 7 -22.83 -12.96 -23.67
C ILE A 7 -21.32 -13.09 -23.45
N ASP A 8 -20.52 -12.92 -24.50
CA ASP A 8 -19.06 -13.03 -24.43
C ASP A 8 -18.41 -11.85 -23.69
N LEU A 9 -18.94 -10.64 -23.90
CA LEU A 9 -18.53 -9.43 -23.16
C LEU A 9 -18.90 -9.52 -21.68
N ASN A 10 -20.08 -10.04 -21.35
CA ASN A 10 -20.49 -10.26 -19.96
C ASN A 10 -19.54 -11.22 -19.23
N ARG A 11 -19.20 -12.36 -19.86
CA ARG A 11 -18.23 -13.31 -19.28
C ARG A 11 -16.86 -12.68 -19.07
N SER A 12 -16.40 -11.89 -20.04
CA SER A 12 -15.12 -11.19 -19.94
C SER A 12 -15.11 -10.18 -18.79
N LEU A 13 -16.20 -9.44 -18.58
CA LEU A 13 -16.35 -8.54 -17.43
C LEU A 13 -16.36 -9.30 -16.11
N VAL A 14 -17.12 -10.39 -16.01
CA VAL A 14 -17.13 -11.25 -14.80
C VAL A 14 -15.72 -11.68 -14.42
N VAL A 15 -14.91 -12.11 -15.39
CA VAL A 15 -13.50 -12.46 -15.15
C VAL A 15 -12.69 -11.26 -14.64
N LEU A 16 -12.83 -10.08 -15.25
CA LEU A 16 -12.09 -8.89 -14.83
C LEU A 16 -12.46 -8.41 -13.42
N TYR A 17 -13.76 -8.46 -13.07
CA TYR A 17 -14.21 -8.16 -11.72
C TYR A 17 -13.65 -9.18 -10.72
N GLY A 18 -13.63 -10.47 -11.08
CA GLY A 18 -13.00 -11.53 -10.29
C GLY A 18 -11.50 -11.29 -10.09
N ASP A 19 -10.75 -10.98 -11.15
CA ASP A 19 -9.34 -10.65 -11.10
C ASP A 19 -9.07 -9.44 -10.20
N LYS A 20 -9.91 -8.40 -10.30
CA LYS A 20 -9.82 -7.20 -9.46
C LYS A 20 -10.03 -7.53 -7.98
N ILE A 21 -11.00 -8.39 -7.66
CA ILE A 21 -11.26 -8.87 -6.29
C ILE A 21 -10.04 -9.62 -5.75
N LEU A 22 -9.46 -10.54 -6.54
CA LEU A 22 -8.27 -11.29 -6.13
C LEU A 22 -7.07 -10.37 -5.83
N LEU A 23 -6.84 -9.35 -6.67
CA LEU A 23 -5.81 -8.34 -6.43
C LEU A 23 -6.07 -7.55 -5.14
N LEU A 24 -7.32 -7.16 -4.88
CA LEU A 24 -7.68 -6.49 -3.62
C LEU A 24 -7.47 -7.40 -2.40
N GLU A 25 -7.76 -8.69 -2.49
CA GLU A 25 -7.51 -9.64 -1.40
C GLU A 25 -6.02 -9.79 -1.10
N GLN A 26 -5.18 -9.80 -2.13
CA GLN A 26 -3.72 -9.78 -1.97
C GLN A 26 -3.26 -8.48 -1.30
N LEU A 27 -3.77 -7.33 -1.74
CA LEU A 27 -3.45 -6.03 -1.15
C LEU A 27 -3.87 -5.97 0.34
N ILE A 28 -5.07 -6.43 0.67
CA ILE A 28 -5.58 -6.51 2.04
C ILE A 28 -4.69 -7.42 2.90
N THR A 29 -4.28 -8.56 2.36
CA THR A 29 -3.39 -9.51 3.06
C THR A 29 -2.04 -8.85 3.36
N ASN A 30 -1.47 -8.14 2.39
CA ASN A 30 -0.24 -7.40 2.59
C ASN A 30 -0.38 -6.29 3.63
N GLN A 31 -1.46 -5.50 3.59
CA GLN A 31 -1.70 -4.43 4.57
C GLN A 31 -1.88 -4.98 5.99
N LYS A 32 -2.60 -6.09 6.16
CA LYS A 32 -2.69 -6.79 7.47
C LYS A 32 -1.30 -7.23 7.93
N ARG A 33 -0.49 -7.80 7.03
CA ARG A 33 0.87 -8.20 7.35
C ARG A 33 1.77 -7.03 7.71
N GLN A 34 1.65 -5.88 7.04
CA GLN A 34 2.38 -4.66 7.41
C GLN A 34 2.05 -4.23 8.83
N MET A 35 0.77 -4.26 9.22
CA MET A 35 0.34 -3.94 10.59
C MET A 35 0.96 -4.87 11.63
N GLU A 36 1.05 -6.17 11.33
CA GLU A 36 1.75 -7.13 12.20
C GLU A 36 3.24 -6.81 12.32
N ILE A 37 3.92 -6.54 11.20
CA ILE A 37 5.36 -6.24 11.16
C ILE A 37 5.66 -4.95 11.93
N PHE A 38 4.84 -3.92 11.79
CA PHE A 38 4.95 -2.71 12.61
C PHE A 38 4.79 -3.00 14.10
N GLY A 39 4.00 -4.01 14.48
CA GLY A 39 3.88 -4.47 15.86
C GLY A 39 5.19 -4.98 16.46
N PHE A 40 6.14 -5.44 15.63
CA PHE A 40 7.48 -5.84 16.03
C PHE A 40 8.53 -4.72 15.92
N GLY A 41 8.13 -3.52 15.47
CA GLY A 41 9.04 -2.38 15.28
C GLY A 41 9.92 -2.47 14.03
N ASP A 42 9.62 -3.39 13.11
CA ASP A 42 10.38 -3.59 11.88
C ASP A 42 9.85 -2.69 10.74
N GLY A 43 10.31 -1.44 10.71
CA GLY A 43 9.92 -0.49 9.65
C GLY A 43 10.44 -0.87 8.27
N GLU A 44 11.59 -1.55 8.18
CA GLU A 44 12.21 -1.94 6.90
C GLU A 44 11.46 -3.12 6.26
N GLY A 45 11.10 -4.13 7.04
CA GLY A 45 10.30 -5.25 6.57
C GLY A 45 8.93 -4.81 6.06
N ALA A 46 8.30 -3.84 6.73
CA ALA A 46 7.03 -3.29 6.28
C ALA A 46 7.16 -2.45 5.00
N ALA A 47 8.29 -1.77 4.78
CA ALA A 47 8.58 -1.04 3.54
C ALA A 47 8.71 -1.98 2.34
N LYS A 48 9.33 -3.16 2.51
CA LYS A 48 9.42 -4.17 1.43
C LYS A 48 8.06 -4.69 0.97
N ILE A 49 7.08 -4.73 1.88
CA ILE A 49 5.69 -5.06 1.51
C ILE A 49 5.06 -3.90 0.73
N GLU A 50 5.40 -2.65 1.05
CA GLU A 50 4.89 -1.48 0.32
C GLU A 50 5.31 -1.50 -1.15
N ASP A 51 6.56 -1.86 -1.45
CA ASP A 51 7.03 -2.05 -2.84
C ASP A 51 6.21 -3.12 -3.60
N SER A 52 5.66 -4.11 -2.88
CA SER A 52 4.80 -5.13 -3.47
C SER A 52 3.36 -4.62 -3.63
N ASN A 53 2.87 -3.81 -2.69
CA ASN A 53 1.56 -3.15 -2.77
C ASN A 53 1.48 -2.20 -3.97
N GLU A 54 2.54 -1.43 -4.24
CA GLU A 54 2.60 -0.51 -5.39
C GLU A 54 2.35 -1.26 -6.71
N LYS A 55 2.99 -2.43 -6.89
CA LYS A 55 2.76 -3.28 -8.08
C LYS A 55 1.33 -3.78 -8.18
N ILE A 56 0.70 -4.13 -7.06
CA ILE A 56 -0.69 -4.57 -7.04
C ILE A 56 -1.62 -3.40 -7.41
N ILE A 57 -1.34 -2.20 -6.93
CA ILE A 57 -2.10 -0.99 -7.28
C ILE A 57 -1.99 -0.70 -8.78
N ASP A 58 -0.79 -0.79 -9.37
CA ASP A 58 -0.62 -0.62 -10.81
C ASP A 58 -1.45 -1.63 -11.61
N GLN A 59 -1.50 -2.89 -11.16
CA GLN A 59 -2.32 -3.93 -11.77
C GLN A 59 -3.82 -3.64 -11.61
N LEU A 60 -4.26 -3.17 -10.44
CA LEU A 60 -5.65 -2.75 -10.21
C LEU A 60 -6.05 -1.62 -11.17
N CYS A 61 -5.20 -0.59 -11.32
CA CYS A 61 -5.44 0.48 -12.28
C CYS A 61 -5.51 -0.04 -13.73
N SER A 62 -4.67 -1.00 -14.09
CA SER A 62 -4.72 -1.63 -15.42
C SER A 62 -6.03 -2.39 -15.66
N VAL A 63 -6.53 -3.11 -14.65
CA VAL A 63 -7.82 -3.82 -14.72
C VAL A 63 -8.97 -2.82 -14.80
N ASP A 64 -8.92 -1.71 -14.05
CA ASP A 64 -9.93 -0.66 -14.11
C ASP A 64 -10.09 -0.07 -15.51
N LEU A 65 -8.98 0.23 -16.18
CA LEU A 65 -9.00 0.71 -17.56
C LEU A 65 -9.58 -0.31 -18.55
N LYS A 66 -9.44 -1.61 -18.26
CA LYS A 66 -10.05 -2.68 -19.08
C LYS A 66 -11.56 -2.75 -18.84
N ILE A 67 -11.98 -2.72 -17.56
CA ILE A 67 -13.39 -2.72 -17.18
C ILE A 67 -14.10 -1.51 -17.79
N GLU A 68 -13.53 -0.31 -17.66
CA GLU A 68 -14.10 0.93 -18.21
C GLU A 68 -14.40 0.82 -19.72
N LYS A 69 -13.44 0.29 -20.49
CA LYS A 69 -13.59 0.11 -21.95
C LYS A 69 -14.61 -0.95 -22.34
N MET A 70 -14.84 -1.95 -21.50
CA MET A 70 -15.73 -3.07 -21.80
C MET A 70 -17.13 -2.92 -21.21
N ALA A 71 -17.30 -2.12 -20.16
CA ALA A 71 -18.58 -1.93 -19.50
C ALA A 71 -19.58 -1.11 -20.33
N GLU A 72 -19.09 -0.32 -21.30
CA GLU A 72 -19.95 0.51 -22.13
C GLU A 72 -20.89 -0.34 -23.00
N GLY A 73 -22.20 -0.20 -22.78
CA GLY A 73 -23.23 -0.91 -23.54
C GLY A 73 -23.49 -2.36 -23.10
N VAL A 74 -22.83 -2.84 -22.04
CA VAL A 74 -23.12 -4.17 -21.47
C VAL A 74 -24.25 -4.05 -20.43
N PRO A 75 -25.34 -4.82 -20.55
CA PRO A 75 -26.40 -4.85 -19.55
C PRO A 75 -25.87 -5.34 -18.20
N GLN A 76 -26.27 -4.67 -17.11
CA GLN A 76 -25.97 -5.11 -15.75
C GLN A 76 -26.71 -6.42 -15.46
N THR A 77 -25.95 -7.50 -15.26
CA THR A 77 -26.48 -8.81 -14.85
C THR A 77 -26.45 -8.94 -13.33
N LEU A 78 -27.26 -9.85 -12.77
CA LEU A 78 -27.26 -10.12 -11.33
C LEU A 78 -25.86 -10.50 -10.82
N GLU A 79 -25.14 -11.34 -11.57
CA GLU A 79 -23.77 -11.77 -11.26
C GLU A 79 -22.79 -10.58 -11.20
N LEU A 80 -22.88 -9.65 -12.15
CA LEU A 80 -22.04 -8.43 -12.13
C LEU A 80 -22.39 -7.52 -10.94
N ILE A 81 -23.66 -7.45 -10.54
CA ILE A 81 -24.10 -6.68 -9.38
C ILE A 81 -23.51 -7.30 -8.09
N GLU A 82 -23.61 -8.62 -7.92
CA GLU A 82 -23.07 -9.33 -6.76
C GLU A 82 -21.53 -9.17 -6.67
N LEU A 83 -20.83 -9.31 -7.80
CA LEU A 83 -19.38 -9.07 -7.85
C LEU A 83 -19.01 -7.62 -7.51
N THR A 84 -19.82 -6.67 -7.96
CA THR A 84 -19.61 -5.25 -7.67
C THR A 84 -19.79 -4.96 -6.17
N GLU A 85 -20.77 -5.58 -5.52
CA GLU A 85 -20.96 -5.46 -4.07
C GLU A 85 -19.75 -5.99 -3.28
N ILE A 86 -19.27 -7.18 -3.64
CA ILE A 86 -18.05 -7.76 -3.05
C ILE A 86 -16.86 -6.83 -3.28
N LEU A 87 -16.71 -6.30 -4.50
CA LEU A 87 -15.63 -5.38 -4.85
C LEU A 87 -15.63 -4.14 -3.96
N PHE A 88 -16.80 -3.50 -3.76
CA PHE A 88 -16.92 -2.34 -2.90
C PHE A 88 -16.56 -2.66 -1.45
N GLN A 89 -17.01 -3.81 -0.93
CA GLN A 89 -16.66 -4.24 0.41
C GLN A 89 -15.15 -4.40 0.58
N LYS A 90 -14.46 -5.01 -0.39
CA LYS A 90 -13.00 -5.18 -0.37
C LYS A 90 -12.26 -3.85 -0.51
N MET A 91 -12.74 -2.94 -1.36
CA MET A 91 -12.16 -1.61 -1.49
C MET A 91 -12.25 -0.83 -0.17
N GLU A 92 -13.40 -0.90 0.52
CA GLU A 92 -13.58 -0.24 1.82
C GLU A 92 -12.67 -0.85 2.89
N GLU A 93 -12.57 -2.18 2.94
CA GLU A 93 -11.65 -2.89 3.84
C GLU A 93 -10.20 -2.45 3.60
N SER A 94 -9.75 -2.45 2.34
CA SER A 94 -8.39 -2.02 1.96
C SER A 94 -8.14 -0.56 2.32
N ARG A 95 -9.11 0.33 2.06
CA ARG A 95 -9.00 1.76 2.42
C ARG A 95 -8.85 1.95 3.93
N PHE A 96 -9.65 1.22 4.71
CA PHE A 96 -9.58 1.28 6.17
C PHE A 96 -8.23 0.78 6.69
N LEU A 97 -7.72 -0.34 6.17
CA LEU A 97 -6.41 -0.88 6.56
C LEU A 97 -5.26 0.04 6.15
N HIS A 98 -5.30 0.59 4.94
CA HIS A 98 -4.29 1.53 4.45
C HIS A 98 -4.18 2.77 5.37
N SER A 99 -5.31 3.33 5.81
CA SER A 99 -5.28 4.48 6.72
C SER A 99 -4.59 4.17 8.06
N GLN A 100 -4.77 2.95 8.57
CA GLN A 100 -4.07 2.49 9.79
C GLN A 100 -2.57 2.27 9.55
N VAL A 101 -2.20 1.66 8.41
CA VAL A 101 -0.81 1.48 7.98
C VAL A 101 -0.11 2.83 7.88
N GLU A 102 -0.74 3.81 7.24
CA GLU A 102 -0.21 5.17 7.08
C GLU A 102 0.01 5.85 8.43
N GLU A 103 -0.97 5.78 9.34
CA GLU A 103 -0.86 6.37 10.68
C GLU A 103 0.29 5.74 11.48
N ARG A 104 0.45 4.41 11.40
CA ARG A 104 1.54 3.69 12.07
C ARG A 104 2.90 4.07 11.50
N MET A 105 3.02 4.12 10.17
CA MET A 105 4.25 4.52 9.50
C MET A 105 4.69 5.93 9.91
N LYS A 106 3.75 6.90 9.97
CA LYS A 106 4.03 8.27 10.43
C LYS A 106 4.58 8.32 11.86
N LYS A 107 4.04 7.48 12.76
CA LYS A 107 4.53 7.39 14.15
C LYS A 107 5.96 6.85 14.20
N ILE A 108 6.25 5.77 13.48
CA ILE A 108 7.57 5.14 13.41
C ILE A 108 8.60 6.12 12.83
N LEU A 109 8.29 6.78 11.71
CA LEU A 109 9.19 7.78 11.10
C LEU A 109 9.52 8.93 12.07
N LYS A 110 8.54 9.37 12.87
CA LYS A 110 8.75 10.40 13.89
C LYS A 110 9.68 9.93 15.00
N GLU A 111 9.65 8.65 15.35
CA GLU A 111 10.56 8.06 16.33
C GLU A 111 11.98 7.95 15.78
N TYR A 112 12.15 7.44 14.57
CA TYR A 112 13.46 7.39 13.90
C TYR A 112 14.08 8.78 13.73
N GLN A 113 13.29 9.80 13.39
CA GLN A 113 13.80 11.17 13.30
C GLN A 113 14.32 11.69 14.66
N LYS A 114 13.64 11.37 15.76
CA LYS A 114 14.11 11.76 17.11
C LYS A 114 15.44 11.08 17.45
N GLU A 115 15.57 9.80 17.13
CA GLU A 115 16.80 9.04 17.38
C GLU A 115 17.97 9.58 16.55
N LEU A 116 17.73 9.83 15.26
CA LEU A 116 18.73 10.43 14.36
C LEU A 116 19.20 11.80 14.87
N ASN A 117 18.27 12.66 15.31
CA ASN A 117 18.62 13.95 15.91
C ASN A 117 19.50 13.79 17.16
N ARG A 118 19.19 12.82 18.04
CA ARG A 118 20.00 12.54 19.24
C ARG A 118 21.42 12.11 18.87
N VAL A 119 21.56 11.20 17.91
CA VAL A 119 22.87 10.73 17.43
C VAL A 119 23.67 11.87 16.81
N GLN A 120 23.03 12.73 16.01
CA GLN A 120 23.70 13.90 15.41
C GLN A 120 24.20 14.89 16.45
N VAL A 121 23.38 15.22 17.46
CA VAL A 121 23.80 16.09 18.58
C VAL A 121 25.00 15.48 19.31
N GLN A 122 24.97 14.18 19.61
CA GLN A 122 26.11 13.51 20.24
C GLN A 122 27.38 13.56 19.39
N ILE A 123 27.28 13.38 18.08
CA ILE A 123 28.42 13.50 17.16
C ILE A 123 28.96 14.94 17.15
N GLN A 124 28.09 15.94 17.10
CA GLN A 124 28.49 17.35 17.13
C GLN A 124 29.18 17.71 18.45
N LEU A 125 28.62 17.29 19.59
CA LEU A 125 29.23 17.49 20.91
C LEU A 125 30.60 16.81 20.99
N LYS A 126 30.71 15.53 20.55
CA LYS A 126 32.00 14.82 20.51
C LYS A 126 33.04 15.54 19.63
N ARG A 127 32.63 16.07 18.46
CA ARG A 127 33.49 16.85 17.58
C ARG A 127 33.93 18.18 18.22
N HIS A 128 33.01 18.86 18.90
CA HIS A 128 33.28 20.11 19.59
C HIS A 128 34.28 19.92 20.73
N PHE A 129 33.99 19.01 21.67
CA PHE A 129 34.89 18.75 22.80
C PHE A 129 36.25 18.24 22.35
N ARG A 130 36.33 17.37 21.32
CA ARG A 130 37.62 16.95 20.76
C ARG A 130 38.46 18.14 20.26
N ARG A 131 37.86 19.18 19.67
CA ARG A 131 38.60 20.38 19.22
C ARG A 131 39.15 21.20 20.37
N ASP A 132 38.45 21.24 21.50
CA ASP A 132 38.88 22.04 22.66
C ASP A 132 40.06 21.40 23.42
N TYR A 133 40.12 20.06 23.49
CA TYR A 133 41.26 19.35 24.07
C TYR A 133 42.59 19.55 23.31
N TRP A 134 42.55 19.88 22.01
CA TRP A 134 43.77 20.23 21.24
C TRP A 134 44.19 21.70 21.42
N LYS A 135 43.35 22.56 22.02
CA LYS A 135 43.69 23.96 22.32
C LYS A 135 44.11 24.20 23.77
N THR A 136 43.93 23.22 24.66
CA THR A 136 44.36 23.29 26.07
C THR A 136 45.66 22.54 26.36
N GLY A 137 46.31 21.97 25.36
CA GLY A 137 47.62 21.33 25.49
C GLY A 137 48.74 22.18 24.89
N THR A 138 49.20 23.18 25.65
CA THR A 138 50.61 23.68 25.83
C THR A 138 50.62 25.16 26.21
N CYS A 139 50.85 25.43 27.49
CA CYS A 139 51.77 26.44 28.00
C CYS A 139 52.47 25.82 29.21
#